data_AF-A0A815WQB6-F1
#
_entry.id   AF-A0A815WQB6-F1
#
_cell.length_a   1.000
_cell.length_b   1.000
_cell.length_c   1.000
_cell.angle_alpha   90.00
_cell.angle_beta   90.00
_cell.angle_gamma   90.00
#
_symmetry.space_group_name_H-M   'P 1'
#
loop_
_entity.id
_entity.type
_entity.pdbx_description
1 polymer ?
#
loop_
_entity_poly.entity_id
_entity_poly.type
_entity_poly.pdbx_seq_one_letter_code
_entity_poly.pdbx_strand_id
1 'polypeptide(L)'
;NLGGRRGKPKFSLQLWDIYERVIQDLSRSNNAVEGWHHAFNNRVSIKHPSITKLAKCILREQSRFEIDTERLRAGGQPKKKKKVYENLDGRLKRIALVL
;
A
#
# COMPACT_ATOMS: atom_id res chain seq x y z
N ASN A 1 27.67 22.43 -9.10
CA ASN A 1 27.33 23.44 -8.07
C ASN A 1 25.81 23.62 -8.08
N LEU A 2 24.98 23.06 -7.19
CA LEU A 2 25.01 23.01 -5.73
C LEU A 2 24.64 21.60 -5.23
N GLY A 3 25.63 20.74 -5.02
CA GLY A 3 25.45 19.50 -4.26
C GLY A 3 25.42 19.83 -2.77
N GLY A 4 24.32 20.42 -2.29
CA GLY A 4 24.15 20.69 -0.87
C GLY A 4 24.21 19.38 -0.09
N ARG A 5 25.21 19.22 0.77
CA ARG A 5 25.20 18.17 1.80
C ARG A 5 23.86 18.27 2.52
N ARG A 6 23.09 17.18 2.53
CA ARG A 6 21.83 17.13 3.30
C ARG A 6 22.20 17.44 4.75
N GLY A 7 21.73 18.58 5.25
CA GLY A 7 21.87 18.92 6.67
C GLY A 7 21.20 17.86 7.51
N LYS A 8 21.65 17.69 8.76
CA LYS A 8 20.97 16.83 9.71
C LYS A 8 19.51 17.29 9.84
N PRO A 9 18.53 16.39 9.79
CA PRO A 9 17.14 16.77 9.94
C PRO A 9 16.93 17.39 11.33
N LYS A 10 16.04 18.39 11.42
CA LYS A 10 15.71 19.06 12.68
C LYS A 10 15.10 18.11 13.72
N PHE A 11 14.42 17.07 13.24
CA PHE A 11 13.78 16.05 14.05
C PHE A 11 14.35 14.68 13.70
N SER A 12 14.40 13.80 14.70
CA SER A 12 14.82 12.41 14.51
C SER A 12 14.00 11.75 13.41
N LEU A 13 14.65 10.92 12.58
CA LEU A 13 13.95 10.21 11.50
C LEU A 13 12.87 9.26 12.02
N GLN A 14 13.04 8.72 13.22
CA GLN A 14 12.08 7.87 13.92
C GLN A 14 10.74 8.59 14.20
N LEU A 15 10.74 9.92 14.22
CA LEU A 15 9.51 10.72 14.38
C LEU A 15 8.76 10.93 13.07
N TRP A 16 9.29 10.47 11.94
CA TRP A 16 8.59 10.60 10.66
C TRP A 16 7.52 9.52 10.55
N ASP A 17 6.30 9.91 10.19
CA ASP A 17 5.14 9.00 10.07
C ASP A 17 5.37 7.78 9.17
N ILE A 18 6.29 7.90 8.21
CA ILE A 18 6.61 6.83 7.25
C ILE A 18 7.84 6.01 7.63
N TYR A 19 8.58 6.36 8.69
CA TYR A 19 9.87 5.76 9.01
C TYR A 19 9.79 4.24 9.13
N GLU A 20 8.90 3.77 10.00
CA GLU A 20 8.70 2.34 10.26
C GLU A 20 8.30 1.59 8.98
N ARG A 21 7.40 2.20 8.20
CA ARG A 21 6.96 1.61 6.92
C ARG A 21 8.10 1.50 5.93
N VAL A 22 9.00 2.48 5.88
CA VAL A 22 10.14 2.50 4.96
C VAL A 22 11.19 1.45 5.35
N ILE A 23 11.50 1.30 6.65
CA ILE A 23 12.48 0.30 7.10
C ILE A 23 11.98 -1.14 6.95
N GLN A 24 10.65 -1.35 7.10
CA GLN A 24 9.98 -2.64 6.94
C GLN A 24 9.56 -2.98 5.49
N ASP A 25 9.96 -2.17 4.50
CA ASP A 25 9.57 -2.33 3.09
C ASP A 25 8.04 -2.36 2.85
N LEU A 26 7.27 -1.68 3.70
CA LEU A 26 5.81 -1.56 3.58
C LEU A 26 5.40 -0.44 2.62
N SER A 27 4.12 -0.42 2.24
CA SER A 27 3.56 0.69 1.46
C SER A 27 3.62 1.99 2.25
N ARG A 28 4.13 3.05 1.61
CA ARG A 28 4.25 4.40 2.19
C ARG A 28 2.90 5.10 2.38
N SER A 29 1.92 4.76 1.53
CA SER A 29 0.58 5.31 1.57
C SER A 29 -0.46 4.19 1.56
N ASN A 30 -1.71 4.60 1.82
CA ASN A 30 -2.93 3.80 1.81
C ASN A 30 -3.57 3.68 0.41
N ASN A 31 -2.94 4.17 -0.67
CA ASN A 31 -3.55 4.19 -2.02
C ASN A 31 -4.09 2.82 -2.48
N ALA A 32 -3.45 1.72 -2.09
CA ALA A 32 -3.93 0.39 -2.41
C ALA A 32 -5.27 0.08 -1.72
N VAL A 33 -5.42 0.51 -0.47
CA VAL A 33 -6.66 0.40 0.31
C VAL A 33 -7.72 1.30 -0.30
N GLU A 34 -7.41 2.56 -0.59
CA GLU A 34 -8.36 3.49 -1.26
C GLU A 34 -8.85 2.94 -2.62
N GLY A 35 -7.93 2.39 -3.42
CA GLY A 35 -8.26 1.74 -4.68
C GLY A 35 -9.16 0.51 -4.49
N TRP A 36 -8.92 -0.29 -3.45
CA TRP A 36 -9.80 -1.41 -3.10
C TRP A 36 -11.18 -0.93 -2.64
N HIS A 37 -11.26 0.09 -1.76
CA HIS A 37 -12.53 0.69 -1.33
C HIS A 37 -13.32 1.21 -2.53
N HIS A 38 -12.67 1.92 -3.46
CA HIS A 38 -13.31 2.41 -4.68
C HIS A 38 -13.84 1.26 -5.55
N ALA A 39 -13.03 0.22 -5.77
CA ALA A 39 -13.46 -0.96 -6.53
C ALA A 39 -14.58 -1.74 -5.83
N PHE A 40 -14.57 -1.81 -4.50
CA PHE A 40 -15.62 -2.46 -3.72
C PHE A 40 -16.92 -1.66 -3.78
N ASN A 41 -16.88 -0.33 -3.62
CA ASN A 41 -18.04 0.54 -3.77
C ASN A 41 -18.68 0.39 -5.16
N ASN A 42 -17.86 0.31 -6.22
CA ASN A 42 -18.35 0.05 -7.58
C ASN A 42 -18.99 -1.34 -7.72
N ARG A 43 -18.51 -2.36 -7.00
CA ARG A 43 -19.09 -3.72 -6.99
C ARG A 43 -20.39 -3.80 -6.21
N VAL A 44 -20.49 -3.07 -5.09
CA VAL A 44 -21.73 -2.91 -4.33
C VAL A 44 -22.77 -2.17 -5.17
N SER A 45 -22.34 -1.13 -5.90
CA SER A 45 -23.13 -0.35 -6.87
C SER A 45 -24.48 0.16 -6.34
N ILE A 46 -24.61 0.28 -5.02
CA ILE A 46 -25.82 0.71 -4.33
C ILE A 46 -25.41 1.76 -3.31
N LYS A 47 -26.04 2.94 -3.35
CA LYS A 47 -25.72 4.07 -2.45
C LYS A 47 -26.02 3.76 -0.98
N HIS A 48 -27.13 3.07 -0.71
CA HIS A 48 -27.59 2.68 0.62
C HIS A 48 -28.08 1.23 0.63
N PRO A 49 -27.17 0.23 0.63
CA PRO A 49 -27.56 -1.17 0.66
C PRO A 49 -28.15 -1.54 2.01
N SER A 50 -29.18 -2.40 2.02
CA SER A 50 -29.59 -3.04 3.27
C SER A 50 -28.46 -3.94 3.80
N ILE A 51 -28.45 -4.20 5.10
CA ILE A 51 -27.44 -5.05 5.76
C ILE A 51 -27.32 -6.40 5.03
N THR A 52 -28.43 -7.04 4.66
CA THR A 52 -28.44 -8.30 3.93
C THR A 52 -27.77 -8.20 2.55
N LYS A 53 -27.99 -7.10 1.81
CA LYS A 53 -27.35 -6.89 0.50
C LYS A 53 -25.86 -6.62 0.67
N LEU A 54 -25.49 -5.83 1.67
CA LEU A 54 -24.09 -5.55 1.99
C LEU A 54 -23.36 -6.84 2.40
N ALA A 55 -23.93 -7.66 3.27
CA ALA A 55 -23.37 -8.94 3.69
C ALA A 55 -23.12 -9.87 2.49
N LYS A 56 -24.07 -9.96 1.55
CA LYS A 56 -23.87 -10.73 0.31
C LYS A 56 -22.71 -10.20 -0.53
N CYS A 57 -22.53 -8.88 -0.60
CA CYS A 57 -21.40 -8.29 -1.32
C CYS A 57 -20.07 -8.58 -0.62
N ILE A 58 -20.03 -8.50 0.71
CA ILE A 58 -18.85 -8.83 1.51
C ILE A 58 -18.47 -10.32 1.33
N LEU A 59 -19.42 -11.24 1.38
CA LEU A 59 -19.15 -12.67 1.18
C LEU A 59 -18.56 -12.96 -0.21
N ARG A 60 -19.06 -12.29 -1.25
CA ARG A 60 -18.50 -12.39 -2.61
C ARG A 60 -17.09 -11.80 -2.68
N GLU A 61 -16.85 -10.68 -2.00
CA GLU A 61 -15.53 -10.05 -1.93
C GLU A 61 -14.52 -10.96 -1.23
N GLN A 62 -14.92 -11.58 -0.12
CA GLN A 62 -14.11 -12.55 0.61
C GLN A 62 -13.76 -13.75 -0.26
N SER A 63 -14.74 -14.34 -0.95
CA SER A 63 -14.50 -15.47 -1.87
C SER A 63 -13.47 -15.11 -2.94
N ARG A 64 -13.54 -13.89 -3.49
CA ARG A 64 -12.56 -13.39 -4.47
C ARG A 64 -11.17 -13.22 -3.87
N PHE A 65 -11.09 -12.69 -2.65
CA PHE A 65 -9.84 -12.52 -1.93
C PHE A 65 -9.16 -13.86 -1.62
N GLU A 66 -9.93 -14.88 -1.23
CA GLU A 66 -9.45 -16.24 -0.99
C GLU A 66 -8.86 -16.85 -2.26
N ILE A 67 -9.54 -16.71 -3.40
CA ILE A 67 -9.03 -17.17 -4.71
C ILE A 67 -7.72 -16.46 -5.07
N ASP A 68 -7.66 -15.13 -4.93
CA ASP A 68 -6.44 -14.36 -5.21
C ASP A 68 -5.29 -14.77 -4.28
N THR A 69 -5.59 -15.06 -3.01
CA THR A 69 -4.61 -15.52 -2.01
C THR A 69 -4.06 -16.90 -2.34
N GLU A 70 -4.93 -17.85 -2.69
CA GLU A 70 -4.51 -19.20 -3.10
C GLU A 70 -3.68 -19.17 -4.39
N ARG A 71 -4.05 -18.30 -5.34
CA ARG A 71 -3.25 -18.09 -6.54
C ARG A 71 -1.82 -17.63 -6.22
N LEU A 72 -1.67 -16.72 -5.26
CA LEU A 72 -0.34 -16.25 -4.82
C LEU A 72 0.41 -17.37 -4.07
N ARG A 73 -0.27 -18.13 -3.21
CA ARG A 73 0.31 -19.30 -2.52
C ARG A 73 0.80 -20.38 -3.48
N ALA A 74 0.10 -20.59 -4.58
CA ALA A 74 0.48 -21.51 -5.66
C ALA A 74 1.64 -21.00 -6.54
N GLY A 75 2.32 -19.91 -6.15
CA GLY A 75 3.46 -19.34 -6.89
C GLY A 75 3.08 -18.29 -7.93
N GLY A 76 1.79 -17.91 -7.99
CA GLY A 76 1.35 -16.78 -8.79
C GLY A 76 2.07 -15.50 -8.36
N GLN A 77 2.44 -14.68 -9.35
CA GLN A 77 3.18 -13.44 -9.08
C GLN A 77 2.21 -12.25 -9.01
N PRO A 78 2.38 -11.35 -8.02
CA PRO A 78 1.61 -10.12 -7.96
C PRO A 78 2.00 -9.19 -9.11
N LYS A 79 1.14 -8.19 -9.37
CA LYS A 79 1.46 -7.14 -10.35
C LYS A 79 2.75 -6.44 -9.94
N LYS A 80 3.69 -6.34 -10.90
CA LYS A 80 4.96 -5.65 -10.69
C LYS A 80 4.72 -4.18 -10.36
N LYS A 81 5.44 -3.67 -9.35
CA LYS A 81 5.46 -2.26 -9.01
C LYS A 81 6.10 -1.45 -10.14
N LYS A 82 5.62 -0.24 -10.40
CA LYS A 82 6.26 0.65 -11.39
C LYS A 82 7.66 1.01 -10.91
N LYS A 83 8.63 0.99 -11.83
CA LYS A 83 10.06 1.22 -11.52
C LYS A 83 10.34 2.54 -10.80
N VAL A 84 9.58 3.59 -11.15
CA VAL A 84 9.68 4.91 -10.50
C VAL A 84 9.43 4.81 -8.99
N TYR A 85 8.44 4.01 -8.56
CA TYR A 85 8.13 3.86 -7.14
C TYR A 85 9.15 2.96 -6.43
N GLU A 86 9.64 1.90 -7.08
CA GLU A 86 10.74 1.09 -6.55
C GLU A 86 11.99 1.95 -6.29
N ASN A 87 12.36 2.80 -7.26
CA ASN A 87 13.51 3.69 -7.14
C ASN A 87 13.32 4.72 -6.00
N LEU A 88 12.09 5.22 -5.84
CA LEU A 88 11.76 6.15 -4.76
C LEU A 88 11.85 5.47 -3.38
N ASP A 89 11.30 4.26 -3.24
CA ASP A 89 11.39 3.49 -1.99
C ASP A 89 12.84 3.21 -1.62
N GLY A 90 13.65 2.76 -2.59
CA GLY A 90 15.08 2.51 -2.37
C GLY A 90 15.85 3.77 -1.96
N ARG A 91 15.49 4.93 -2.51
CA ARG A 91 16.07 6.22 -2.09
C ARG A 91 15.68 6.58 -0.65
N LEU A 92 14.43 6.36 -0.27
CA LEU A 92 13.94 6.65 1.08
C LEU A 92 14.55 5.70 2.11
N LYS A 93 14.66 4.41 1.79
CA LYS A 93 15.30 3.42 2.67
C LYS A 93 16.77 3.75 2.92
N ARG A 94 17.50 4.19 1.89
CA ARG A 94 18.87 4.69 2.08
C ARG A 94 18.93 5.90 3.01
N ILE A 95 17.96 6.81 2.93
CA ILE A 95 17.92 7.97 3.84
C ILE A 95 17.64 7.51 5.29
N ALA A 96 16.73 6.56 5.46
CA ALA A 96 16.34 6.04 6.77
C ALA A 96 17.43 5.21 7.48
N LEU A 97 18.38 4.64 6.72
CA LEU A 97 19.43 3.75 7.24
C LEU A 97 20.84 4.38 7.29
N VAL A 98 21.09 5.48 6.56
CA VAL A 98 22.43 6.12 6.45
C VAL A 98 22.57 7.34 7.39
N LEU A 99 21.47 7.80 7.97
CA LEU A 99 21.43 8.84 9.01
C LEU A 99 20.98 8.23 10.33
#